data_AF-A0A3N5TCZ7-F1
#
_entry.id   AF-A0A3N5TCZ7-F1
#
_cell.length_a   1.000
_cell.length_b   1.000
_cell.length_c   1.000
_cell.angle_alpha   90.00
_cell.angle_beta   90.00
_cell.angle_gamma   90.00
#
_symmetry.space_group_name_H-M   'P 1'
#
loop_
_entity.id
_entity.type
_entity.pdbx_description
1 polymer ?
#
loop_
_entity_poly.entity_id
_entity_poly.type
_entity_poly.pdbx_seq_one_letter_code
_entity_poly.pdbx_strand_id
1 'polypeptide(L)' 'MKVKASELSKLRMTAGNEDTYSKVTQDGRLLQWVGIGWIDHGAATEEDYSNYPEVEREING' A
#
# COMPACT_ATOMS: atom_id res chain seq x y z
N MET A 1 0.71 -11.07 2.82
CA MET A 1 -0.56 -10.48 3.33
C MET A 1 -1.12 -9.59 2.23
N LYS A 2 -2.44 -9.46 2.10
CA LYS A 2 -3.07 -8.64 1.05
C LYS A 2 -3.98 -7.59 1.64
N VAL A 3 -4.08 -6.43 1.01
CA VAL A 3 -4.92 -5.30 1.43
C VAL A 3 -5.72 -4.77 0.25
N LYS A 4 -7.01 -4.48 0.47
CA LYS A 4 -7.86 -3.92 -0.59
C LYS A 4 -7.48 -2.47 -0.88
N ALA A 5 -7.52 -2.07 -2.15
CA ALA A 5 -7.30 -0.68 -2.54
C ALA A 5 -8.23 0.31 -1.82
N SER A 6 -9.45 -0.09 -1.48
CA SER A 6 -10.43 0.72 -0.74
C SER A 6 -9.99 1.06 0.70
N GLU A 7 -9.23 0.16 1.35
CA GLU A 7 -8.62 0.38 2.67
C GLU A 7 -7.42 1.34 2.62
N LEU A 8 -6.88 1.60 1.42
CA LEU A 8 -5.77 2.52 1.18
C LEU A 8 -6.22 3.86 0.60
N SER A 9 -7.53 4.14 0.60
CA SER A 9 -8.05 5.45 0.23
C SER A 9 -7.50 6.54 1.16
N LYS A 10 -7.29 7.75 0.64
CA LYS A 10 -6.71 8.86 1.43
C LYS A 10 -7.44 9.08 2.76
N LEU A 11 -8.77 9.01 2.74
CA LEU A 11 -9.59 9.14 3.94
C LEU A 11 -9.29 8.05 4.98
N ARG A 12 -9.17 6.80 4.55
CA ARG A 12 -8.84 5.68 5.44
C ARG A 12 -7.43 5.78 5.99
N MET A 13 -6.46 6.11 5.13
CA MET A 13 -5.08 6.33 5.53
C MET A 13 -4.96 7.40 6.62
N THR A 14 -5.54 8.58 6.39
CA THR A 14 -5.55 9.68 7.38
C THR A 14 -6.40 9.38 8.61
N ALA A 15 -7.34 8.43 8.54
CA ALA A 15 -8.14 7.99 9.69
C ALA A 15 -7.45 6.93 10.57
N GLY A 16 -6.16 6.66 10.35
CA GLY A 16 -5.34 5.77 11.17
C GLY A 16 -4.81 4.54 10.46
N ASN A 17 -5.26 4.24 9.23
CA ASN A 17 -4.69 3.10 8.50
C ASN A 17 -3.20 3.30 8.16
N GLU A 18 -2.68 4.52 8.18
CA GLU A 18 -1.25 4.79 8.03
C GLU A 18 -0.35 4.15 9.10
N ASP A 19 -0.88 3.90 10.30
CA ASP A 19 -0.13 3.21 11.37
C ASP A 19 0.13 1.74 11.03
N THR A 20 -0.72 1.15 10.20
CA THR A 20 -0.64 -0.27 9.81
C THR A 20 -0.09 -0.45 8.39
N TYR A 21 -0.48 0.44 7.47
CA TYR A 21 -0.16 0.37 6.03
C TYR A 21 0.77 1.50 5.61
N SER A 22 1.75 1.86 6.44
CA SER A 22 2.73 2.90 6.14
C SER A 22 3.49 2.64 4.83
N LYS A 23 3.65 1.36 4.46
CA LYS A 23 4.19 0.90 3.17
C LYS A 23 3.37 -0.26 2.62
N VAL A 24 3.28 -0.33 1.30
CA VAL A 24 2.58 -1.40 0.57
C VAL A 24 3.35 -1.76 -0.69
N THR A 25 3.17 -2.99 -1.18
CA THR A 25 3.62 -3.38 -2.52
C THR A 25 2.47 -3.32 -3.51
N GLN A 26 2.68 -2.72 -4.67
CA GLN A 26 1.67 -2.60 -5.71
C GLN A 26 2.34 -2.73 -7.09
N ASP A 27 1.91 -3.70 -7.88
CA ASP A 27 2.36 -3.90 -9.27
C ASP A 27 3.89 -3.95 -9.43
N GLY A 28 4.58 -4.65 -8.52
CA GLY A 28 6.04 -4.72 -8.57
C GLY A 28 6.77 -3.55 -7.91
N ARG A 29 6.05 -2.62 -7.26
CA ARG A 29 6.64 -1.39 -6.71
C ARG A 29 6.39 -1.26 -5.22
N LEU A 30 7.35 -0.68 -4.50
CA LEU A 30 7.19 -0.29 -3.10
C LEU A 30 6.64 1.13 -3.02
N LEU A 31 5.50 1.29 -2.36
CA LEU A 31 4.88 2.58 -2.11
C LEU A 31 4.90 2.89 -0.62
N GLN A 32 5.25 4.12 -0.26
CA GLN A 32 5.22 4.63 1.12
C GLN A 32 4.21 5.76 1.26
N TRP A 33 3.36 5.69 2.26
CA TRP A 33 2.45 6.77 2.60
C TRP A 33 3.16 7.87 3.39
N VAL A 34 2.91 9.13 3.06
CA VAL A 34 3.52 10.30 3.72
C VAL A 34 2.49 11.32 4.22
N GLY A 35 1.31 10.84 4.64
CA GLY A 35 0.23 11.66 5.19
C GLY A 35 -0.68 12.32 4.15
N ILE A 36 -0.15 12.65 2.97
CA ILE A 36 -0.89 13.32 1.88
C ILE A 36 -1.05 12.47 0.61
N GLY A 37 -0.25 11.41 0.49
CA GLY A 37 -0.11 10.62 -0.73
C GLY A 37 0.90 9.50 -0.61
N TRP A 38 1.02 8.74 -1.69
CA TRP A 38 1.97 7.65 -1.84
C TRP A 38 3.21 8.13 -2.60
N ILE A 39 4.39 7.83 -2.06
CA ILE A 39 5.69 7.99 -2.73
C ILE A 39 6.12 6.62 -3.25
N ASP A 40 6.54 6.59 -4.51
CA ASP A 40 7.10 5.41 -5.16
C ASP A 40 8.60 5.31 -4.89
N HIS A 41 9.02 4.22 -4.25
CA HIS A 41 10.41 3.93 -3.93
C HIS A 41 11.10 3.03 -4.97
N GLY A 42 10.41 2.69 -6.07
CA GLY A 42 10.92 1.83 -7.13
C GLY A 42 10.49 0.38 -6.96
N ALA A 43 11.29 -0.53 -7.54
CA ALA A 43 10.96 -1.95 -7.57
C ALA A 43 10.92 -2.56 -6.17
N ALA A 44 9.85 -3.31 -5.88
CA ALA A 44 9.74 -4.08 -4.65
C ALA A 44 10.72 -5.26 -4.69
N THR A 45 11.44 -5.45 -3.59
CA THR A 45 12.31 -6.60 -3.34
C THR A 45 11.54 -7.76 -2.73
N GLU A 46 12.11 -8.97 -2.72
CA GLU A 46 11.52 -10.12 -2.02
C GLU A 46 11.32 -9.85 -0.51
N GLU A 47 12.19 -9.04 0.09
CA GLU A 47 12.06 -8.58 1.48
C GLU A 47 10.83 -7.67 1.64
N ASP A 48 10.57 -6.77 0.70
CA ASP A 48 9.39 -5.90 0.73
C ASP A 48 8.08 -6.69 0.65
N TYR A 49 8.03 -7.72 -0.21
CA TYR A 49 6.87 -8.61 -0.31
C TYR A 49 6.63 -9.44 0.96
N SER A 50 7.69 -9.68 1.74
CA SER A 50 7.61 -10.42 3.00
C SER A 50 7.12 -9.52 4.14
N ASN A 51 7.47 -8.23 4.12
CA ASN A 51 7.22 -7.30 5.22
C ASN A 51 5.98 -6.41 5.01
N TYR A 52 5.60 -6.13 3.77
CA TYR A 52 4.53 -5.19 3.44
C TYR A 52 3.38 -5.86 2.68
N PRO A 53 2.13 -5.46 2.93
CA PRO A 53 1.00 -6.07 2.25
C PRO A 53 0.99 -5.68 0.77
N GLU A 54 0.55 -6.63 -0.06
CA GLU A 54 0.32 -6.40 -1.48
C GLU A 54 -1.09 -5.86 -1.71
N VAL A 55 -1.22 -4.83 -2.56
CA VAL A 55 -2.51 -4.22 -2.88
C VAL A 55 -3.31 -5.11 -3.83
N GLU A 56 -4.48 -5.56 -3.37
CA GLU A 56 -5.48 -6.21 -4.21
C GLU A 56 -6.22 -5.17 -5.04
N ARG A 57 -6.07 -5.27 -6.36
CA ARG A 57 -6.91 -4.54 -7.31
C ARG A 57 -8.30 -5.18 -7.30
N GLU A 58 -9.30 -4.41 -6.88
CA GLU A 58 -10.69 -4.80 -7.09
C GLU A 58 -10.97 -4.75 -8.60
N ILE A 59 -11.19 -5.93 -9.20
CA ILE A 59 -11.71 -6.02 -10.56
C ILE A 59 -13.18 -5.64 -10.45
N ASN A 60 -13.51 -4.39 -10.77
CA ASN A 60 -14.91 -4.00 -10.94
C ASN A 60 -15.43 -4.77 -12.17
N GLY A 61 -16.27 -5.79 -11.91
CA GLY A 61 -17.03 -6.49 -12.93
C GLY A 61 -18.20 -5.67 -13.45
#